data_AF-A0A1G8D0L5-F1
#
_entry.id   AF-A0A1G8D0L5-F1
#
_cell.length_a   1.000
_cell.length_b   1.000
_cell.length_c   1.000
_cell.angle_alpha   90.00
_cell.angle_beta   90.00
_cell.angle_gamma   90.00
#
_symmetry.space_group_name_H-M   'P 1'
#
loop_
_entity.id
_entity.type
_entity.pdbx_description
1 polymer ?
#
loop_
_entity_poly.entity_id
_entity_poly.type
_entity_poly.pdbx_seq_one_letter_code
_entity_poly.pdbx_strand_id
1 'polypeptide(L)' 'MLDSRFHPVAYNVGVNVGVAAGQSVFHAHIHVIPRYEGDVTNPLGGVRNVKKSIVPYAGDGEK' A
#
# COMPACT_ATOMS: atom_id res chain seq x y z
N MET A 1 -20.58 2.65 5.46
CA MET A 1 -19.22 3.22 5.62
C MET A 1 -18.20 2.08 5.48
N LEU A 2 -16.91 2.33 5.22
CA LEU A 2 -15.92 1.24 5.00
C LEU A 2 -15.87 0.30 6.21
N ASP A 3 -15.81 0.86 7.41
CA ASP A 3 -15.71 0.17 8.69
C ASP A 3 -16.91 -0.76 8.92
N SER A 4 -18.12 -0.27 8.64
CA SER A 4 -19.36 -1.02 8.84
C SER A 4 -19.55 -2.18 7.87
N ARG A 5 -18.86 -2.17 6.73
CA ARG A 5 -19.01 -3.20 5.69
C ARG A 5 -17.87 -4.19 5.70
N PHE A 6 -16.64 -3.72 5.94
CA PHE A 6 -15.43 -4.50 5.75
C PHE A 6 -14.68 -4.74 7.06
N HIS A 7 -14.99 -4.03 8.14
CA HIS A 7 -14.39 -4.22 9.47
C HIS A 7 -12.85 -4.31 9.48
N PRO A 8 -12.12 -3.42 8.80
CA PRO A 8 -10.66 -3.38 8.93
C PRO A 8 -10.26 -2.92 10.33
N VAL A 9 -9.11 -3.41 10.79
CA VAL A 9 -8.57 -3.06 12.12
C VAL A 9 -7.65 -1.83 12.06
N ALA A 10 -7.14 -1.49 10.87
CA ALA A 10 -6.29 -0.34 10.62
C ALA A 10 -6.30 0.09 9.15
N TYR A 11 -5.57 1.16 8.82
CA TYR A 11 -5.40 1.65 7.45
C TYR A 11 -3.97 2.10 7.19
N ASN A 12 -3.50 1.90 5.95
CA ASN A 12 -2.40 2.70 5.40
C ASN A 12 -2.96 3.79 4.48
N VAL A 13 -2.42 5.00 4.61
CA VAL A 13 -2.78 6.15 3.79
C VAL A 13 -1.52 6.71 3.14
N GLY A 14 -1.56 6.99 1.84
CA GLY A 14 -0.39 7.45 1.11
C GLY A 14 -0.71 8.19 -0.19
N VAL A 15 0.27 8.95 -0.68
CA VAL A 15 0.21 9.73 -1.91
C VAL A 15 1.53 9.56 -2.66
N ASN A 16 1.46 9.37 -3.97
CA ASN A 16 2.62 9.38 -4.86
C ASN A 16 2.64 10.71 -5.63
N VAL A 17 3.77 11.42 -5.59
CA VAL A 17 3.95 12.71 -6.29
C VAL A 17 5.11 12.59 -7.27
N GLY A 18 4.80 12.65 -8.56
CA GLY A 18 5.76 12.50 -9.66
C GLY A 18 6.01 11.05 -10.09
N VAL A 19 6.51 10.89 -11.32
CA VAL A 19 6.78 9.58 -11.95
C VAL A 19 7.74 8.73 -11.09
N ALA A 20 8.80 9.34 -10.55
CA ALA A 20 9.79 8.64 -9.74
C ALA A 20 9.21 8.07 -8.43
N ALA A 21 8.11 8.65 -7.93
CA ALA A 21 7.39 8.12 -6.77
C ALA A 21 6.33 7.06 -7.17
N GLY A 22 6.23 6.71 -8.45
CA GLY A 22 5.25 5.76 -8.97
C GLY A 22 3.86 6.35 -9.23
N GLN A 23 3.75 7.67 -9.42
CA GLN A 23 2.48 8.28 -9.83
C GLN A 23 2.16 7.92 -11.29
N SER A 24 1.04 7.22 -11.51
CA SER A 24 0.52 6.89 -12.85
C SER A 24 -0.67 7.76 -13.26
N VAL A 25 -1.42 8.29 -12.30
CA VAL A 25 -2.54 9.22 -12.53
C VAL A 25 -2.14 10.61 -12.05
N PHE A 26 -2.00 11.55 -13.00
CA PHE A 26 -1.58 12.93 -12.75
C PHE A 26 -2.71 13.84 -12.27
N HIS A 27 -3.50 13.34 -11.33
CA HIS A 27 -4.45 14.10 -10.54
C HIS A 27 -4.16 13.80 -9.08
N ALA A 28 -4.30 14.77 -8.18
CA ALA A 28 -4.08 14.54 -6.76
C ALA A 28 -5.05 13.46 -6.27
N HIS A 29 -4.52 12.35 -5.77
CA HIS A 29 -5.32 11.27 -5.21
C HIS A 29 -4.61 10.67 -4.00
N ILE A 30 -5.41 10.16 -3.07
CA ILE A 30 -4.94 9.51 -1.85
C ILE A 30 -5.29 8.04 -1.94
N HIS A 31 -4.32 7.18 -1.71
CA HIS A 31 -4.57 5.76 -1.49
C HIS A 31 -5.01 5.55 -0.05
N VAL A 32 -6.15 4.89 0.15
CA VAL A 32 -6.62 4.41 1.45
C VAL A 32 -6.71 2.90 1.35
N ILE A 33 -5.89 2.21 2.13
CA ILE A 33 -5.76 0.76 2.06
C ILE A 33 -6.15 0.17 3.41
N PRO A 34 -7.30 -0.53 3.50
CA PRO A 34 -7.71 -1.22 4.72
C PRO A 34 -6.71 -2.33 5.08
N ARG A 35 -6.46 -2.51 6.39
CA ARG A 35 -5.54 -3.50 6.94
C ARG A 35 -6.24 -4.44 7.91
N TYR A 36 -5.78 -5.69 7.91
CA TYR A 36 -6.29 -6.79 8.74
C TYR A 36 -5.14 -7.47 9.48
N GLU A 37 -5.42 -8.09 10.63
CA GLU A 37 -4.41 -8.88 11.33
C GLU A 37 -3.92 -10.03 10.43
N GLY A 38 -2.61 -10.14 10.25
CA GLY A 38 -1.99 -11.20 9.44
C GLY A 38 -2.07 -11.03 7.91
N ASP A 39 -2.58 -9.91 7.39
CA ASP A 39 -2.67 -9.67 5.93
C ASP A 39 -1.30 -9.51 5.25
N VAL A 40 -0.26 -9.17 6.04
CA VAL A 40 1.14 -9.03 5.62
C VAL A 40 2.03 -9.61 6.71
N THR A 41 3.02 -10.42 6.31
CA THR A 41 3.97 -11.09 7.24
C THR A 41 4.77 -10.11 8.10
N ASN A 42 5.19 -8.97 7.54
CA ASN A 42 5.87 -7.89 8.26
C ASN A 42 5.25 -6.53 7.91
N PRO A 43 4.46 -5.90 8.80
CA PRO A 43 3.75 -4.66 8.50
C PRO A 43 4.63 -3.40 8.56
N LEU A 44 5.87 -3.50 9.05
CA LEU A 44 6.81 -2.36 9.08
C LEU A 44 7.18 -1.92 7.66
N GLY A 45 7.44 -0.63 7.45
CA GLY A 45 7.79 -0.06 6.13
C GLY A 45 6.64 0.64 5.39
N GLY A 46 5.44 0.67 5.97
CA GLY A 46 4.30 1.46 5.49
C GLY A 46 3.72 0.94 4.18
N VAL A 47 3.28 1.86 3.30
CA VAL A 47 2.59 1.55 2.03
C VAL A 47 3.39 0.59 1.13
N ARG A 48 4.72 0.59 1.22
CA ARG A 48 5.60 -0.26 0.39
C ARG A 48 5.43 -1.76 0.63
N ASN A 49 5.06 -2.15 1.85
CA ASN A 49 4.95 -3.56 2.23
C ASN A 49 3.49 -4.07 2.27
N VAL A 50 2.53 -3.29 1.77
CA VAL A 50 1.10 -3.64 1.87
C VAL A 50 0.69 -4.76 0.90
N LYS A 51 1.47 -4.99 -0.15
CA LYS A 51 1.29 -6.14 -1.04
C LYS A 51 2.64 -6.62 -1.57
N LYS A 52 2.75 -7.92 -1.84
CA LYS A 52 3.87 -8.43 -2.63
C LYS A 52 3.85 -7.77 -4.00
N SER A 53 5.00 -7.33 -4.48
CA SER A 53 5.08 -6.80 -5.84
C SER A 53 4.71 -7.91 -6.83
N ILE A 54 3.72 -7.65 -7.67
CA ILE A 54 3.31 -8.56 -8.76
C ILE A 54 4.22 -8.41 -9.99
N VAL A 55 5.01 -7.34 -10.03
CA VAL A 55 6.04 -7.08 -11.03
C VAL A 55 7.39 -7.13 -10.32
N PRO A 56 8.34 -7.97 -10.76
CA PRO A 56 9.65 -8.01 -10.14
C PRO A 56 10.37 -6.69 -10.42
N TYR A 57 10.72 -5.92 -9.37
CA TYR A 57 11.67 -4.83 -9.53
C TYR A 57 13.09 -5.40 -9.53
N ALA A 58 13.94 -4.87 -10.41
CA ALA A 58 15.37 -5.18 -10.37
C ALA A 58 15.95 -4.64 -9.04
N GLY A 59 16.20 -5.55 -8.09
CA GLY A 59 16.68 -5.19 -6.75
C GLY A 59 15.73 -5.55 -5.60
N ASP A 60 14.55 -6.13 -5.88
CA ASP A 60 13.75 -6.82 -4.86
C ASP A 60 14.42 -8.17 -4.52
N GLY A 61 15.66 -8.11 -4.02
CA GLY A 61 16.18 -9.19 -3.20
C GLY A 61 15.22 -9.35 -2.03
N GLU A 62 14.83 -10.59 -1.75
CA GLU A 62 14.21 -10.95 -0.49
C GLU A 62 14.87 -10.14 0.64
N LYS A 63 14.07 -9.28 1.27
CA LYS A 63 14.25 -8.95 2.68
C LYS A 63 13.32 -9.82 3.48
#